data_AF-A0AAD6EP70-F1
#
_entry.id   AF-A0AAD6EP70-F1
#
_cell.length_a   1.000
_cell.length_b   1.000
_cell.length_c   1.000
_cell.angle_alpha   90.00
_cell.angle_beta   90.00
_cell.angle_gamma   90.00
#
_symmetry.space_group_name_H-M   'P 1'
#
loop_
_entity.id
_entity.type
_entity.pdbx_description
1 polymer ?
#
loop_
_entity_poly.entity_id
_entity_poly.type
_entity_poly.pdbx_seq_one_letter_code
_entity_poly.pdbx_strand_id
1 'polypeptide(L)'
;MRTHLSGLQTSLSRFKLNLGFPSPPHHPALVPSGAPSMYGGDEVSAIVVDLGSYSCKAGYAGEDAPKAVFPSAVGAIDQMEVDSEANPEKEADSTQDPKNSAKPSDADKSKAKRKLYVGTQALDYRRDHMEVISPFKDGVVVDWDMVDNIWNHAFRQRLLIDPTEHPMLLAEPSINTAQQREKAAEVMFETYKVPALFLAKNAVLTSFASGRSTSLVVDSGGGSTVVAAVHDGYVLQKAVATSPIGGEFLTDCMMKSLESKGIVIKPRYSFKKKEISPGEYKIVDLDFPNTTESYRLFCTRAIAGDIKESVSRVPDSAYDEASYANVPMTSYELPDGQTIEIGADRFKIPDILFNPSLALTIPGIEGFSDPASVKGLPQMVLESINRCDVDIRRELFSSILLAGGTSSMQQLKERLEKELMEVLLVYLFATSFLNIYSYFTNFTSWINNL
;
A
#
# COMPACT_ATOMS: atom_id res chain seq x y z
N MET A 1 24.96 -31.50 -10.48
CA MET A 1 24.56 -30.83 -11.73
C MET A 1 23.96 -31.87 -12.67
N ARG A 2 22.73 -31.64 -13.16
CA ARG A 2 21.90 -32.51 -14.03
C ARG A 2 21.39 -33.83 -13.40
N THR A 3 20.46 -33.73 -12.43
CA THR A 3 19.44 -34.78 -12.18
C THR A 3 18.26 -34.36 -11.27
N HIS A 4 18.17 -33.10 -10.81
CA HIS A 4 17.07 -32.65 -9.92
C HIS A 4 16.10 -31.63 -10.53
N LEU A 5 16.04 -31.51 -11.86
CA LEU A 5 15.18 -30.53 -12.57
C LEU A 5 13.94 -31.13 -13.26
N SER A 6 13.66 -32.42 -13.11
CA SER A 6 12.48 -33.05 -13.74
C SER A 6 11.21 -33.07 -12.88
N GLY A 7 11.27 -32.62 -11.62
CA GLY A 7 10.14 -32.64 -10.68
C GLY A 7 9.27 -31.37 -10.65
N LEU A 8 9.77 -30.24 -11.18
CA LEU A 8 9.04 -28.96 -11.16
C LEU A 8 8.23 -28.66 -12.43
N GLN A 9 8.30 -29.53 -13.45
CA GLN A 9 7.61 -29.33 -14.73
C GLN A 9 6.29 -30.11 -14.85
N THR A 10 5.92 -30.90 -13.84
CA THR A 10 4.73 -31.79 -13.89
C THR A 10 3.54 -31.32 -13.06
N SER A 11 3.58 -30.11 -12.48
CA SER A 11 2.44 -29.50 -11.77
C SER A 11 1.82 -28.28 -12.49
N LEU A 12 2.18 -28.05 -13.75
CA LEU A 12 1.70 -26.90 -14.55
C LEU A 12 0.66 -27.27 -15.62
N SER A 13 0.01 -28.44 -15.52
CA SER A 13 -0.95 -28.93 -16.52
C SER A 13 -2.32 -29.36 -15.98
N ARG A 14 -2.73 -28.90 -14.79
CA ARG A 14 -4.11 -29.09 -14.28
C ARG A 14 -4.85 -27.76 -14.08
N PHE A 15 -4.88 -26.93 -15.11
CA PHE A 15 -5.95 -25.93 -15.30
C PHE A 15 -6.17 -25.74 -16.80
N LYS A 16 -6.89 -26.68 -17.42
CA LYS A 16 -7.68 -26.39 -18.62
C LYS A 16 -9.13 -26.30 -18.16
N LEU A 17 -9.53 -25.10 -17.74
CA LEU A 17 -10.94 -24.77 -17.60
C LEU A 17 -11.52 -24.69 -19.02
N ASN A 18 -12.34 -25.68 -19.34
CA ASN A 18 -13.07 -25.78 -20.59
C ASN A 18 -14.25 -24.80 -20.50
N LEU A 19 -14.03 -23.55 -20.90
CA LEU A 19 -15.07 -22.52 -20.95
C LEU A 19 -15.99 -22.78 -22.16
N GLY A 20 -16.95 -23.69 -21.98
CA GLY A 20 -18.11 -23.83 -22.86
C GLY A 20 -19.15 -22.78 -22.48
N PHE A 21 -19.37 -21.79 -23.36
CA PHE A 21 -20.46 -20.82 -23.22
C PHE A 21 -21.82 -21.51 -23.43
N PRO A 22 -22.82 -21.31 -22.55
CA PRO A 22 -24.18 -21.69 -22.86
C PRO A 22 -24.89 -20.59 -23.67
N SER A 23 -25.51 -20.98 -24.78
CA SER A 23 -26.49 -20.20 -25.54
C SER A 23 -27.72 -19.88 -24.68
N PRO A 24 -28.45 -18.78 -24.93
CA PRO A 24 -29.59 -18.40 -24.09
C PRO A 24 -30.76 -19.37 -24.29
N PRO A 25 -31.45 -19.82 -23.21
CA PRO A 25 -32.60 -20.70 -23.37
C PRO A 25 -33.87 -19.91 -23.71
N HIS A 26 -34.61 -20.45 -24.67
CA HIS A 26 -36.04 -20.17 -24.86
C HIS A 26 -36.83 -20.57 -23.60
N HIS A 27 -37.89 -19.83 -23.28
CA HIS A 27 -38.95 -20.16 -22.29
C HIS A 27 -39.26 -21.68 -22.27
N PRO A 28 -39.60 -22.32 -21.11
CA PRO A 28 -40.92 -22.12 -20.47
C PRO A 28 -41.07 -22.57 -18.97
N ALA A 29 -42.31 -22.41 -18.47
CA ALA A 29 -43.01 -23.22 -17.47
C ALA A 29 -42.71 -23.08 -15.95
N LEU A 30 -43.82 -23.01 -15.20
CA LEU A 30 -43.96 -22.96 -13.74
C LEU A 30 -43.40 -24.22 -13.05
N VAL A 31 -42.64 -24.03 -11.98
CA VAL A 31 -42.16 -25.10 -11.08
C VAL A 31 -42.84 -24.97 -9.70
N PRO A 32 -43.23 -26.07 -9.02
CA PRO A 32 -43.98 -26.02 -7.76
C PRO A 32 -43.08 -25.64 -6.57
N SER A 33 -43.67 -24.96 -5.59
CA SER A 33 -43.05 -24.57 -4.33
C SER A 33 -42.72 -25.80 -3.46
N GLY A 34 -41.43 -26.04 -3.19
CA GLY A 34 -41.04 -27.05 -2.18
C GLY A 34 -39.66 -27.70 -2.28
N ALA A 35 -38.66 -27.11 -2.96
CA ALA A 35 -37.29 -27.64 -2.97
C ALA A 35 -36.30 -26.61 -2.40
N PRO A 36 -35.30 -27.03 -1.59
CA PRO A 36 -34.26 -26.13 -1.10
C PRO A 36 -33.49 -25.57 -2.30
N SER A 37 -33.28 -24.26 -2.26
CA SER A 37 -32.43 -23.50 -3.18
C SER A 37 -31.03 -24.13 -3.24
N MET A 38 -30.77 -24.99 -4.23
CA MET A 38 -29.41 -25.29 -4.67
C MET A 38 -28.88 -24.07 -5.41
N TYR A 39 -28.17 -23.20 -4.70
CA TYR A 39 -27.19 -22.33 -5.33
C TYR A 39 -25.99 -23.20 -5.70
N GLY A 40 -25.85 -23.50 -6.98
CA GLY A 40 -24.67 -24.16 -7.53
C GLY A 40 -23.60 -23.11 -7.85
N GLY A 41 -22.50 -23.15 -7.10
CA GLY A 41 -21.24 -22.49 -7.40
C GLY A 41 -20.20 -23.01 -6.42
N ASP A 42 -19.13 -23.64 -6.93
CA ASP A 42 -17.95 -24.01 -6.14
C ASP A 42 -17.36 -22.74 -5.51
N GLU A 43 -17.74 -22.40 -4.29
CA GLU A 43 -17.06 -21.36 -3.50
C GLU A 43 -15.68 -21.91 -3.11
N VAL A 44 -14.67 -21.66 -3.94
CA VAL A 44 -13.29 -21.76 -3.48
C VAL A 44 -13.11 -20.63 -2.48
N SER A 45 -13.05 -20.95 -1.18
CA SER A 45 -12.76 -19.97 -0.12
C SER A 45 -11.30 -19.51 -0.18
N ALA A 46 -10.88 -18.93 -1.31
CA ALA A 46 -9.54 -18.40 -1.51
C ALA A 46 -9.38 -17.09 -0.72
N ILE A 47 -8.17 -16.85 -0.23
CA ILE A 47 -7.82 -15.61 0.46
C ILE A 47 -7.06 -14.71 -0.49
N VAL A 48 -7.50 -13.46 -0.58
CA VAL A 48 -6.80 -12.42 -1.33
C VAL A 48 -6.04 -11.56 -0.33
N VAL A 49 -4.77 -11.27 -0.61
CA VAL A 49 -3.96 -10.32 0.16
C VAL A 49 -3.31 -9.31 -0.78
N ASP A 50 -3.55 -8.03 -0.52
CA ASP A 50 -2.88 -6.90 -1.16
C ASP A 50 -2.02 -6.19 -0.12
N LEU A 51 -0.69 -6.38 -0.22
CA LEU A 51 0.28 -5.74 0.66
C LEU A 51 0.90 -4.53 -0.04
N GLY A 52 0.27 -3.37 0.11
CA GLY A 52 0.81 -2.09 -0.34
C GLY A 52 1.77 -1.48 0.68
N SER A 53 2.54 -0.47 0.27
CA SER A 53 3.49 0.25 1.13
C SER A 53 2.85 0.99 2.30
N TYR A 54 1.63 1.47 2.12
CA TYR A 54 0.88 2.20 3.16
C TYR A 54 -0.05 1.30 3.98
N SER A 55 -0.78 0.39 3.31
CA SER A 55 -1.75 -0.48 3.96
C SER A 55 -1.76 -1.90 3.38
N CYS A 56 -2.08 -2.85 4.26
CA CYS A 56 -2.36 -4.23 3.94
C CYS A 56 -3.88 -4.44 3.92
N LYS A 57 -4.36 -5.15 2.88
CA LYS A 57 -5.76 -5.50 2.70
C LYS A 57 -5.87 -7.02 2.56
N ALA A 58 -6.83 -7.62 3.26
CA ALA A 58 -7.04 -9.06 3.21
C ALA A 58 -8.51 -9.43 3.43
N GLY A 59 -8.94 -10.57 2.90
CA GLY A 59 -10.35 -10.98 2.84
C GLY A 59 -10.56 -12.18 1.93
N TYR A 60 -11.81 -12.61 1.77
CA TYR A 60 -12.15 -13.74 0.90
C TYR A 60 -12.35 -13.27 -0.54
N ALA A 61 -11.95 -14.11 -1.50
CA ALA A 61 -12.32 -13.92 -2.90
C ALA A 61 -13.85 -13.89 -3.04
N GLY A 62 -14.35 -13.09 -3.99
CA GLY A 62 -15.78 -12.84 -4.18
C GLY A 62 -16.43 -11.84 -3.22
N GLU A 63 -15.76 -11.36 -2.17
CA GLU A 63 -16.29 -10.28 -1.31
C GLU A 63 -16.17 -8.89 -1.97
N ASP A 64 -17.22 -8.07 -1.84
CA ASP A 64 -17.29 -6.70 -2.39
C ASP A 64 -16.19 -5.75 -1.87
N ALA A 65 -15.64 -6.04 -0.68
CA ALA A 65 -14.61 -5.26 -0.03
C ALA A 65 -13.72 -6.15 0.86
N PRO A 66 -12.46 -5.76 1.12
CA PRO A 66 -11.60 -6.52 2.01
C PRO A 66 -12.16 -6.52 3.44
N LYS A 67 -12.21 -7.71 4.05
CA LYS A 67 -12.58 -7.89 5.45
C LYS A 67 -11.65 -7.15 6.43
N ALA A 68 -10.39 -6.93 6.03
CA ALA A 68 -9.39 -6.26 6.84
C ALA A 68 -8.61 -5.23 6.02
N VAL A 69 -8.45 -4.03 6.56
CA VAL A 69 -7.54 -2.98 6.08
C VAL A 69 -6.81 -2.41 7.28
N PHE A 70 -5.48 -2.43 7.26
CA PHE A 70 -4.66 -1.92 8.36
C PHE A 70 -3.28 -1.45 7.86
N PRO A 71 -2.53 -0.64 8.63
CA PRO A 71 -1.23 -0.13 8.20
C PRO A 71 -0.22 -1.23 7.89
N SER A 72 0.57 -1.03 6.83
CA SER A 72 1.73 -1.87 6.50
C SER A 72 2.94 -1.51 7.36
N ALA A 73 2.77 -1.56 8.67
CA ALA A 73 3.81 -1.21 9.63
C ALA A 73 3.74 -2.11 10.87
N VAL A 74 4.87 -2.26 11.54
CA VAL A 74 5.03 -3.09 12.74
C VAL A 74 5.65 -2.24 13.86
N GLY A 75 4.97 -2.21 15.00
CA GLY A 75 5.51 -1.67 16.24
C GLY A 75 6.43 -2.69 16.90
N ALA A 76 7.61 -2.28 17.35
CA ALA A 76 8.62 -3.15 17.91
C ALA A 76 9.17 -2.60 19.24
N ILE A 77 9.24 -3.46 20.26
CA ILE A 77 9.95 -3.17 21.52
C ILE A 77 10.95 -4.29 21.76
N ASP A 78 12.22 -3.96 21.92
CA ASP A 78 13.23 -4.93 22.34
C ASP A 78 13.01 -5.28 23.81
N GLN A 79 12.77 -6.56 24.13
CA GLN A 79 12.79 -6.99 25.52
C GLN A 79 14.25 -7.05 25.96
N MET A 80 14.65 -6.12 26.82
CA MET A 80 15.86 -6.33 27.61
C MET A 80 15.64 -7.59 28.44
N GLU A 81 16.63 -8.50 28.45
CA GLU A 81 16.71 -9.55 29.46
C GLU A 81 16.80 -8.82 30.81
N VAL A 82 15.66 -8.66 31.48
CA VAL A 82 15.63 -8.29 32.89
C VAL A 82 16.16 -9.53 33.58
N ASP A 83 17.42 -9.49 34.01
CA ASP A 83 17.97 -10.46 34.95
C ASP A 83 16.95 -10.67 36.05
N SER A 84 16.53 -11.93 36.18
CA SER A 84 15.53 -12.44 37.10
C SER A 84 15.49 -11.70 38.43
N GLU A 85 14.39 -10.97 38.70
CA GLU A 85 14.02 -10.73 40.09
C GLU A 85 13.70 -12.07 40.75
N ALA A 86 14.33 -12.26 41.91
CA ALA A 86 14.45 -13.48 42.67
C ALA A 86 13.14 -14.25 42.84
N ASN A 87 13.18 -15.54 42.49
CA ASN A 87 12.27 -16.54 43.02
C ASN A 87 13.01 -17.22 44.20
N PRO A 88 12.72 -16.87 45.47
CA PRO A 88 13.32 -17.58 46.59
C PRO A 88 12.48 -18.81 46.84
N GLU A 89 12.89 -19.96 46.31
CA GLU A 89 12.65 -21.29 46.91
C GLU A 89 13.10 -22.38 45.94
N LYS A 90 14.31 -22.91 46.19
CA LYS A 90 14.63 -24.35 46.27
C LYS A 90 16.14 -24.54 46.45
N GLU A 91 16.57 -24.56 47.70
CA GLU A 91 17.59 -25.49 48.18
C GLU A 91 17.06 -26.94 47.98
N ALA A 92 17.83 -28.00 47.81
CA ALA A 92 19.24 -28.26 47.56
C ALA A 92 19.27 -29.74 47.12
N ASP A 93 20.14 -30.12 46.19
CA ASP A 93 20.90 -31.37 46.37
C ASP A 93 22.16 -31.34 45.51
N SER A 94 23.24 -31.77 46.13
CA SER A 94 24.60 -31.74 45.61
C SER A 94 25.07 -33.16 45.35
N THR A 95 25.67 -33.42 44.18
CA THR A 95 26.85 -34.31 44.11
C THR A 95 27.63 -34.15 42.80
N GLN A 96 28.95 -34.07 42.99
CA GLN A 96 30.11 -33.96 42.09
C GLN A 96 30.23 -35.16 41.10
N ASP A 97 30.95 -35.19 39.97
CA ASP A 97 32.29 -34.66 39.60
C ASP A 97 32.56 -34.87 38.06
N PRO A 98 33.72 -34.44 37.48
CA PRO A 98 33.85 -33.91 36.11
C PRO A 98 34.58 -34.82 35.09
N LYS A 99 34.48 -34.52 33.78
CA LYS A 99 35.62 -34.50 32.82
C LYS A 99 35.29 -34.15 31.35
N ASN A 100 36.25 -33.41 30.77
CA ASN A 100 36.66 -33.32 29.36
C ASN A 100 35.92 -32.44 28.33
N SER A 101 36.39 -31.19 28.27
CA SER A 101 37.06 -30.57 27.10
C SER A 101 36.62 -30.95 25.68
N ALA A 102 35.97 -30.01 24.99
CA ALA A 102 36.40 -29.50 23.67
C ALA A 102 35.61 -28.22 23.33
N LYS A 103 36.31 -27.12 23.04
CA LYS A 103 35.78 -25.93 22.34
C LYS A 103 35.74 -26.27 20.83
N PRO A 104 34.79 -25.72 20.05
CA PRO A 104 35.04 -24.39 19.48
C PRO A 104 33.85 -23.43 19.59
N SER A 105 34.23 -22.16 19.62
CA SER A 105 33.46 -20.95 19.34
C SER A 105 32.11 -21.12 18.64
N ASP A 106 31.04 -20.76 19.35
CA ASP A 106 29.88 -20.13 18.72
C ASP A 106 29.66 -18.77 19.39
N ALA A 107 29.78 -17.73 18.57
CA ALA A 107 29.25 -16.42 18.89
C ALA A 107 27.73 -16.48 18.71
N ASP A 108 27.04 -17.20 19.59
CA ASP A 108 25.59 -17.14 19.70
C ASP A 108 25.25 -15.85 20.45
N LYS A 109 25.17 -14.74 19.70
CA LYS A 109 24.52 -13.53 20.21
C LYS A 109 23.04 -13.89 20.35
N SER A 110 22.61 -14.15 21.59
CA SER A 110 21.20 -14.24 21.93
C SER A 110 20.46 -13.06 21.30
N LYS A 111 19.64 -13.34 20.27
CA LYS A 111 18.77 -12.33 19.68
C LYS A 111 17.77 -11.96 20.78
N ALA A 112 17.93 -10.77 21.36
CA ALA A 112 16.98 -10.22 22.31
C ALA A 112 15.56 -10.39 21.77
N LYS A 113 14.66 -10.96 22.57
CA LYS A 113 13.31 -11.31 22.13
C LYS A 113 12.52 -10.01 21.90
N ARG A 114 12.28 -9.65 20.63
CA ARG A 114 11.50 -8.47 20.28
C ARG A 114 10.00 -8.74 20.41
N LYS A 115 9.26 -7.85 21.07
CA LYS A 115 7.80 -7.88 21.11
C LYS A 115 7.24 -7.02 19.98
N LEU A 116 6.39 -7.63 19.14
CA LEU A 116 5.84 -7.01 17.93
C LEU A 116 4.36 -6.68 18.09
N TYR A 117 3.94 -5.58 17.46
CA TYR A 117 2.60 -5.01 17.50
C TYR A 117 2.15 -4.66 16.08
N VAL A 118 1.05 -5.25 15.62
CA VAL A 118 0.57 -5.07 14.25
C VAL A 118 -0.90 -4.68 14.27
N GLY A 119 -1.29 -3.84 13.31
CA GLY A 119 -2.66 -3.38 13.14
C GLY A 119 -2.94 -2.04 13.81
N THR A 120 -3.98 -1.36 13.33
CA THR A 120 -4.32 0.02 13.70
C THR A 120 -4.40 0.23 15.21
N GLN A 121 -5.18 -0.61 15.90
CA GLN A 121 -5.37 -0.48 17.36
C GLN A 121 -4.06 -0.66 18.14
N ALA A 122 -3.19 -1.55 17.67
CA ALA A 122 -1.92 -1.80 18.34
C ALA A 122 -0.96 -0.63 18.14
N LEU A 123 -0.89 -0.07 16.92
CA LEU A 123 -0.02 1.05 16.56
C LEU A 123 -0.52 2.40 17.11
N ASP A 124 -1.83 2.60 17.25
CA ASP A 124 -2.39 3.84 17.82
C ASP A 124 -2.10 4.00 19.32
N TYR A 125 -1.78 2.89 20.00
CA TYR A 125 -1.46 2.91 21.42
C TYR A 125 0.04 3.18 21.66
N ARG A 126 0.34 4.32 22.28
CA ARG A 126 1.70 4.75 22.61
C ARG A 126 2.32 3.87 23.70
N ARG A 127 3.55 3.41 23.47
CA ARG A 127 4.34 2.61 24.41
C ARG A 127 5.75 3.17 24.52
N ASP A 128 6.33 3.10 25.72
CA ASP A 128 7.74 3.42 25.96
C ASP A 128 8.63 2.54 25.05
N HIS A 129 9.61 3.18 24.41
CA HIS A 129 10.63 2.55 23.57
C HIS A 129 10.12 1.77 22.35
N MET A 130 8.84 1.94 21.98
CA MET A 130 8.30 1.29 20.78
C MET A 130 8.74 2.03 19.52
N GLU A 131 9.44 1.35 18.62
CA GLU A 131 9.72 1.81 17.27
C GLU A 131 8.57 1.42 16.32
N VAL A 132 8.33 2.21 15.27
CA VAL A 132 7.44 1.81 14.17
C VAL A 132 8.28 1.58 12.93
N ILE A 133 8.17 0.37 12.37
CA ILE A 133 9.00 -0.14 11.28
C ILE A 133 8.11 -0.40 10.07
N SER A 134 8.48 0.17 8.91
CA SER A 134 7.90 -0.21 7.62
C SER A 134 8.76 -1.32 6.98
N PRO A 135 8.15 -2.38 6.42
CA PRO A 135 8.90 -3.38 5.66
C PRO A 135 9.32 -2.88 4.28
N PHE A 136 8.93 -1.66 3.90
CA PHE A 136 9.14 -1.10 2.57
C PHE A 136 10.22 -0.03 2.56
N LYS A 137 10.94 0.02 1.45
CA LYS A 137 11.79 1.15 1.05
C LYS A 137 11.60 1.40 -0.44
N ASP A 138 11.30 2.65 -0.81
CA ASP A 138 11.06 3.06 -2.20
C ASP A 138 10.01 2.19 -2.93
N GLY A 139 8.96 1.77 -2.19
CA GLY A 139 7.89 0.91 -2.71
C GLY A 139 8.25 -0.58 -2.85
N VAL A 140 9.44 -0.99 -2.41
CA VAL A 140 9.95 -2.37 -2.52
C VAL A 140 10.07 -2.99 -1.13
N VAL A 141 9.70 -4.26 -0.98
CA VAL A 141 9.88 -5.00 0.28
C VAL A 141 11.36 -5.21 0.57
N VAL A 142 11.82 -4.76 1.74
CA VAL A 142 13.21 -4.92 2.21
C VAL A 142 13.33 -5.70 3.53
N ASP A 143 12.22 -5.86 4.26
CA ASP A 143 12.18 -6.63 5.52
C ASP A 143 11.05 -7.66 5.49
N TRP A 144 11.41 -8.90 5.17
CA TRP A 144 10.46 -10.02 5.07
C TRP A 144 10.01 -10.56 6.43
N ASP A 145 10.78 -10.33 7.50
CA ASP A 145 10.37 -10.71 8.85
C ASP A 145 9.20 -9.83 9.31
N MET A 146 9.22 -8.55 8.96
CA MET A 146 8.10 -7.63 9.21
C MET A 146 6.89 -7.97 8.31
N VAL A 147 7.10 -8.34 7.04
CA VAL A 147 6.01 -8.82 6.16
C VAL A 147 5.32 -10.05 6.73
N ASP A 148 6.09 -11.03 7.24
CA ASP A 148 5.53 -12.22 7.89
C ASP A 148 4.62 -11.84 9.06
N ASN A 149 5.03 -10.88 9.90
CA ASN A 149 4.20 -10.43 11.02
C ASN A 149 2.90 -9.72 10.57
N ILE A 150 2.95 -8.98 9.45
CA ILE A 150 1.79 -8.33 8.85
C ILE A 150 0.80 -9.38 8.32
N TRP A 151 1.28 -10.38 7.58
CA TRP A 151 0.46 -11.47 7.07
C TRP A 151 -0.10 -12.34 8.21
N ASN A 152 0.70 -12.65 9.22
CA ASN A 152 0.26 -13.39 10.39
C ASN A 152 -0.88 -12.66 11.12
N HIS A 153 -0.78 -11.33 11.24
CA HIS A 153 -1.87 -10.51 11.78
C HIS A 153 -3.13 -10.59 10.91
N ALA A 154 -3.00 -10.46 9.58
CA ALA A 154 -4.11 -10.62 8.65
C ALA A 154 -4.82 -11.97 8.85
N PHE A 155 -4.09 -13.09 8.81
CA PHE A 155 -4.68 -14.41 8.87
C PHE A 155 -5.23 -14.76 10.25
N ARG A 156 -4.45 -14.56 11.31
CA ARG A 156 -4.78 -15.07 12.65
C ARG A 156 -5.58 -14.12 13.52
N GLN A 157 -5.55 -12.81 13.25
CA GLN A 157 -6.23 -11.81 14.10
C GLN A 157 -7.33 -11.06 13.36
N ARG A 158 -7.29 -10.99 12.03
CA ARG A 158 -8.30 -10.29 11.23
C ARG A 158 -9.27 -11.23 10.54
N LEU A 159 -8.76 -12.20 9.79
CA LEU A 159 -9.59 -13.17 9.08
C LEU A 159 -10.02 -14.33 9.96
N LEU A 160 -9.21 -14.68 10.97
CA LEU A 160 -9.41 -15.78 11.90
C LEU A 160 -9.44 -17.15 11.20
N ILE A 161 -8.48 -17.37 10.30
CA ILE A 161 -8.39 -18.58 9.47
C ILE A 161 -7.18 -19.43 9.83
N ASP A 162 -7.21 -20.70 9.42
CA ASP A 162 -6.01 -21.53 9.25
C ASP A 162 -5.52 -21.43 7.79
N PRO A 163 -4.36 -20.80 7.52
CA PRO A 163 -3.81 -20.69 6.17
C PRO A 163 -3.63 -22.02 5.42
N THR A 164 -3.53 -23.15 6.14
CA THR A 164 -3.37 -24.48 5.52
C THR A 164 -4.63 -24.98 4.80
N GLU A 165 -5.78 -24.38 5.08
CA GLU A 165 -7.08 -24.77 4.51
C GLU A 165 -7.48 -23.91 3.29
N HIS A 166 -6.71 -22.86 2.98
CA HIS A 166 -7.13 -21.85 2.00
C HIS A 166 -6.09 -21.58 0.91
N PRO A 167 -6.42 -21.74 -0.39
CA PRO A 167 -5.56 -21.25 -1.45
C PRO A 167 -5.46 -19.72 -1.38
N MET A 168 -4.30 -19.15 -1.76
CA MET A 168 -4.06 -17.72 -1.64
C MET A 168 -3.72 -17.05 -2.97
N LEU A 169 -4.27 -15.86 -3.18
CA LEU A 169 -3.86 -14.90 -4.20
C LEU A 169 -3.15 -13.73 -3.53
N LEU A 170 -1.92 -13.44 -3.93
CA LEU A 170 -1.21 -12.24 -3.50
C LEU A 170 -1.13 -11.23 -4.64
N ALA A 171 -1.59 -10.02 -4.36
CA ALA A 171 -1.38 -8.88 -5.24
C ALA A 171 0.08 -8.40 -5.10
N GLU A 172 0.75 -8.17 -6.22
CA GLU A 172 2.15 -7.73 -6.26
C GLU A 172 2.40 -6.54 -7.20
N PRO A 173 3.38 -5.68 -6.90
CA PRO A 173 3.81 -4.64 -7.83
C PRO A 173 4.29 -5.20 -9.18
N SER A 174 3.99 -4.48 -10.27
CA SER A 174 4.45 -4.84 -11.63
C SER A 174 5.96 -4.88 -11.80
N ILE A 175 6.70 -4.34 -10.82
CA ILE A 175 8.16 -4.20 -10.77
C ILE A 175 8.86 -5.28 -9.94
N ASN A 176 8.11 -6.16 -9.27
CA ASN A 176 8.69 -7.21 -8.44
C ASN A 176 9.62 -8.12 -9.24
N THR A 177 10.78 -8.41 -8.66
CA THR A 177 11.77 -9.31 -9.26
C THR A 177 11.41 -10.78 -8.99
N ALA A 178 12.02 -11.69 -9.75
CA ALA A 178 11.88 -13.13 -9.50
C ALA A 178 12.26 -13.52 -8.07
N GLN A 179 13.32 -12.90 -7.52
CA GLN A 179 13.76 -13.16 -6.14
C GLN A 179 12.71 -12.74 -5.10
N GLN A 180 12.03 -11.61 -5.29
CA GLN A 180 10.95 -11.20 -4.38
C GLN A 180 9.75 -12.15 -4.46
N ARG A 181 9.44 -12.62 -5.66
CA ARG A 181 8.36 -13.60 -5.91
C ARG A 181 8.67 -14.95 -5.26
N GLU A 182 9.91 -15.41 -5.39
CA GLU A 182 10.40 -16.63 -4.74
C GLU A 182 10.30 -16.49 -3.22
N LYS A 183 10.66 -15.34 -2.64
CA LYS A 183 10.57 -15.14 -1.19
C LYS A 183 9.13 -15.10 -0.68
N ALA A 184 8.22 -14.45 -1.41
CA ALA A 184 6.79 -14.50 -1.10
C ALA A 184 6.25 -15.93 -1.13
N ALA A 185 6.62 -16.70 -2.16
CA ALA A 185 6.22 -18.11 -2.30
C ALA A 185 6.81 -18.99 -1.20
N GLU A 186 8.08 -18.81 -0.85
CA GLU A 186 8.76 -19.50 0.26
C GLU A 186 8.00 -19.28 1.57
N VAL A 187 7.68 -18.02 1.92
CA VAL A 187 6.92 -17.72 3.15
C VAL A 187 5.55 -18.40 3.12
N MET A 188 4.80 -18.30 2.02
CA MET A 188 3.47 -18.89 1.91
C MET A 188 3.47 -20.42 1.99
N PHE A 189 4.39 -21.11 1.32
CA PHE A 189 4.44 -22.57 1.33
C PHE A 189 5.15 -23.15 2.56
N GLU A 190 6.25 -22.57 3.00
CA GLU A 190 7.06 -23.14 4.09
C GLU A 190 6.55 -22.71 5.47
N THR A 191 6.17 -21.43 5.62
CA THR A 191 5.70 -20.88 6.91
C THR A 191 4.20 -21.10 7.08
N TYR A 192 3.41 -20.70 6.09
CA TYR A 192 1.94 -20.78 6.17
C TYR A 192 1.36 -22.09 5.63
N LYS A 193 2.13 -22.87 4.88
CA LYS A 193 1.71 -24.17 4.30
C LYS A 193 0.40 -24.06 3.51
N VAL A 194 0.27 -22.98 2.74
CA VAL A 194 -0.90 -22.77 1.89
C VAL A 194 -1.01 -23.90 0.85
N PRO A 195 -2.21 -24.42 0.55
CA PRO A 195 -2.41 -25.52 -0.39
C PRO A 195 -2.12 -25.11 -1.84
N ALA A 196 -2.29 -23.82 -2.18
CA ALA A 196 -1.95 -23.27 -3.49
C ALA A 196 -1.70 -21.76 -3.38
N LEU A 197 -0.90 -21.21 -4.31
CA LEU A 197 -0.54 -19.80 -4.37
C LEU A 197 -0.61 -19.29 -5.80
N PHE A 198 -1.20 -18.10 -5.98
CA PHE A 198 -1.10 -17.31 -7.19
C PHE A 198 -0.57 -15.91 -6.89
N LEU A 199 0.43 -15.46 -7.66
CA LEU A 199 0.97 -14.10 -7.57
C LEU A 199 0.47 -13.29 -8.77
N ALA A 200 -0.36 -12.28 -8.50
CA ALA A 200 -1.02 -11.48 -9.51
C ALA A 200 -0.53 -10.03 -9.47
N LYS A 201 -0.12 -9.48 -10.61
CA LYS A 201 0.33 -8.09 -10.67
C LYS A 201 -0.83 -7.12 -10.46
N ASN A 202 -0.66 -6.09 -9.64
CA ASN A 202 -1.68 -5.07 -9.34
C ASN A 202 -2.30 -4.46 -10.60
N ALA A 203 -1.48 -4.22 -11.64
CA ALA A 203 -1.97 -3.70 -12.91
C ALA A 203 -2.91 -4.68 -13.64
N VAL A 204 -2.62 -5.99 -13.59
CA VAL A 204 -3.53 -7.00 -14.14
C VAL A 204 -4.82 -7.02 -13.35
N LEU A 205 -4.74 -7.11 -12.01
CA LEU A 205 -5.92 -7.10 -11.14
C LEU A 205 -6.80 -5.87 -11.39
N THR A 206 -6.20 -4.68 -11.50
CA THR A 206 -6.92 -3.43 -11.82
C THR A 206 -7.58 -3.47 -13.20
N SER A 207 -6.91 -4.03 -14.21
CA SER A 207 -7.45 -4.17 -15.56
C SER A 207 -8.68 -5.09 -15.56
N PHE A 208 -8.56 -6.26 -14.92
CA PHE A 208 -9.66 -7.22 -14.75
C PHE A 208 -10.82 -6.64 -13.93
N ALA A 209 -10.52 -5.89 -12.86
CA ALA A 209 -11.50 -5.16 -12.06
C ALA A 209 -12.39 -4.25 -12.91
N SER A 210 -11.81 -3.64 -13.94
CA SER A 210 -12.53 -2.77 -14.89
C SER A 210 -13.19 -3.51 -16.07
N GLY A 211 -13.07 -4.84 -16.14
CA GLY A 211 -13.58 -5.66 -17.24
C GLY A 211 -12.79 -5.50 -18.54
N ARG A 212 -11.49 -5.21 -18.44
CA ARG A 212 -10.62 -4.92 -19.60
C ARG A 212 -9.45 -5.88 -19.63
N SER A 213 -9.17 -6.44 -20.80
CA SER A 213 -7.97 -7.26 -21.04
C SER A 213 -6.77 -6.44 -21.50
N THR A 214 -7.02 -5.28 -22.11
CA THR A 214 -6.01 -4.31 -22.54
C THR A 214 -6.33 -2.94 -21.95
N SER A 215 -5.38 -2.36 -21.23
CA SER A 215 -5.50 -1.03 -20.60
C SER A 215 -4.15 -0.50 -20.16
N LEU A 216 -4.01 0.81 -20.02
CA LEU A 216 -2.90 1.41 -19.30
C LEU A 216 -3.32 1.66 -17.84
N VAL A 217 -2.62 1.08 -16.87
CA VAL A 217 -2.88 1.32 -15.45
C VAL A 217 -1.90 2.35 -14.90
N VAL A 218 -2.41 3.38 -14.24
CA VAL A 218 -1.67 4.37 -13.45
C VAL A 218 -2.01 4.13 -11.99
N ASP A 219 -1.15 3.39 -11.28
CA ASP A 219 -1.30 3.05 -9.86
C ASP A 219 -0.47 4.02 -9.02
N SER A 220 -1.12 5.01 -8.41
CA SER A 220 -0.49 5.98 -7.51
C SER A 220 -0.82 5.63 -6.05
N GLY A 221 0.09 4.86 -5.44
CA GLY A 221 -0.03 4.33 -4.08
C GLY A 221 0.58 5.25 -3.01
N GLY A 222 0.90 4.67 -1.86
CA GLY A 222 1.54 5.38 -0.75
C GLY A 222 3.02 5.69 -1.01
N GLY A 223 3.82 4.66 -1.21
CA GLY A 223 5.28 4.80 -1.38
C GLY A 223 5.77 5.07 -2.80
N SER A 224 4.92 4.93 -3.83
CA SER A 224 5.32 5.12 -5.22
C SER A 224 4.12 5.28 -6.17
N THR A 225 4.42 5.69 -7.40
CA THR A 225 3.50 5.66 -8.55
C THR A 225 4.07 4.77 -9.66
N VAL A 226 3.24 3.91 -10.23
CA VAL A 226 3.61 2.97 -11.29
C VAL A 226 2.64 3.11 -12.47
N VAL A 227 3.18 3.25 -13.68
CA VAL A 227 2.41 3.17 -14.91
C VAL A 227 2.78 1.86 -15.62
N ALA A 228 1.78 1.03 -15.93
CA ALA A 228 1.98 -0.27 -16.55
C ALA A 228 0.93 -0.53 -17.64
N ALA A 229 1.39 -0.84 -18.85
CA ALA A 229 0.52 -1.31 -19.93
C ALA A 229 0.17 -2.78 -19.72
N VAL A 230 -1.12 -3.10 -19.74
CA VAL A 230 -1.67 -4.45 -19.77
C VAL A 230 -2.20 -4.71 -21.17
N HIS A 231 -1.88 -5.87 -21.73
CA HIS A 231 -2.37 -6.32 -23.03
C HIS A 231 -2.70 -7.81 -22.96
N ASP A 232 -3.91 -8.19 -23.36
CA ASP A 232 -4.46 -9.54 -23.26
C ASP A 232 -4.27 -10.19 -21.88
N GLY A 233 -4.40 -9.39 -20.82
CA GLY A 233 -4.24 -9.83 -19.43
C GLY A 233 -2.80 -9.93 -18.92
N TYR A 234 -1.81 -9.50 -19.72
CA TYR A 234 -0.39 -9.53 -19.34
C TYR A 234 0.21 -8.13 -19.26
N VAL A 235 1.05 -7.90 -18.25
CA VAL A 235 1.83 -6.65 -18.14
C VAL A 235 2.98 -6.67 -19.14
N LEU A 236 3.05 -5.64 -19.98
CA LEU A 236 4.18 -5.37 -20.86
C LEU A 236 5.34 -4.78 -20.05
N GLN A 237 6.23 -5.64 -19.57
CA GLN A 237 7.34 -5.25 -18.67
C GLN A 237 8.22 -4.12 -19.23
N LYS A 238 8.48 -4.11 -20.55
CA LYS A 238 9.25 -3.04 -21.22
C LYS A 238 8.59 -1.66 -21.08
N ALA A 239 7.27 -1.61 -20.93
CA ALA A 239 6.48 -0.39 -20.85
C ALA A 239 6.27 0.10 -19.41
N VAL A 240 6.75 -0.61 -18.38
CA VAL A 240 6.57 -0.16 -16.99
C VAL A 240 7.42 1.09 -16.73
N ALA A 241 6.77 2.12 -16.19
CA ALA A 241 7.40 3.35 -15.71
C ALA A 241 7.10 3.54 -14.21
N THR A 242 8.06 4.06 -13.46
CA THR A 242 7.97 4.19 -12.00
C THR A 242 8.40 5.57 -11.54
N SER A 243 7.77 6.05 -10.47
CA SER A 243 8.17 7.26 -9.76
C SER A 243 8.15 6.98 -8.25
N PRO A 244 9.13 7.45 -7.48
CA PRO A 244 9.12 7.37 -6.02
C PRO A 244 8.11 8.34 -5.38
N ILE A 245 7.41 9.16 -6.18
CA ILE A 245 6.38 10.06 -5.70
C ILE A 245 5.09 9.27 -5.50
N GLY A 246 4.69 9.11 -4.25
CA GLY A 246 3.40 8.59 -3.83
C GLY A 246 2.81 9.42 -2.68
N GLY A 247 1.72 8.94 -2.10
CA GLY A 247 0.99 9.64 -1.05
C GLY A 247 1.81 9.94 0.21
N GLU A 248 2.74 9.07 0.59
CA GLU A 248 3.63 9.27 1.75
C GLU A 248 4.61 10.43 1.52
N PHE A 249 5.18 10.50 0.31
CA PHE A 249 6.05 11.62 -0.06
C PHE A 249 5.31 12.96 -0.04
N LEU A 250 4.08 12.99 -0.58
CA LEU A 250 3.25 14.20 -0.53
C LEU A 250 2.88 14.59 0.92
N THR A 251 2.68 13.59 1.79
CA THR A 251 2.47 13.82 3.23
C THR A 251 3.71 14.44 3.87
N ASP A 252 4.92 13.96 3.55
CA ASP A 252 6.17 14.54 4.06
C ASP A 252 6.36 15.98 3.55
N CYS A 253 6.04 16.27 2.29
CA CYS A 253 6.00 17.63 1.76
C CYS A 253 5.03 18.54 2.52
N MET A 254 3.83 18.05 2.86
CA MET A 254 2.86 18.78 3.67
C MET A 254 3.39 19.07 5.07
N MET A 255 3.98 18.07 5.73
CA MET A 255 4.61 18.24 7.04
C MET A 255 5.68 19.32 7.02
N LYS A 256 6.59 19.28 6.04
CA LYS A 256 7.68 20.23 5.89
C LYS A 256 7.21 21.64 5.55
N SER A 257 6.20 21.77 4.70
CA SER A 257 5.57 23.06 4.43
C SER A 257 4.95 23.68 5.69
N LEU A 258 4.21 22.91 6.47
CA LEU A 258 3.62 23.37 7.74
C LEU A 258 4.70 23.76 8.77
N GLU A 259 5.75 22.93 8.92
CA GLU A 259 6.89 23.20 9.81
C GLU A 259 7.59 24.53 9.44
N SER A 260 7.80 24.78 8.15
CA SER A 260 8.43 26.02 7.66
C SER A 260 7.63 27.29 7.99
N LYS A 261 6.33 27.15 8.25
CA LYS A 261 5.42 28.23 8.66
C LYS A 261 5.26 28.34 10.18
N GLY A 262 6.02 27.56 10.94
CA GLY A 262 5.92 27.51 12.40
C GLY A 262 4.69 26.77 12.93
N ILE A 263 4.02 25.98 12.09
CA ILE A 263 2.88 25.15 12.52
C ILE A 263 3.43 23.83 13.07
N VAL A 264 3.13 23.56 14.35
CA VAL A 264 3.56 22.34 15.03
C VAL A 264 2.41 21.36 15.12
N ILE A 265 2.54 20.20 14.45
CA ILE A 265 1.57 19.11 14.56
C ILE A 265 1.84 18.33 15.83
N LYS A 266 0.93 18.42 16.81
CA LYS A 266 0.98 17.65 18.05
C LYS A 266 0.26 16.30 17.89
N PRO A 267 0.94 15.15 18.00
CA PRO A 267 0.30 13.84 18.03
C PRO A 267 -0.73 13.71 19.16
N ARG A 268 -1.81 12.94 18.95
CA ARG A 268 -2.89 12.78 19.94
C ARG A 268 -2.42 12.31 21.32
N TYR A 269 -1.35 11.51 21.37
CA TYR A 269 -0.81 11.04 22.64
C TYR A 269 -0.08 12.13 23.43
N SER A 270 0.36 13.23 22.82
CA SER A 270 1.25 14.21 23.46
C SER A 270 0.52 15.29 24.28
N PHE A 271 -0.79 15.20 24.41
CA PHE A 271 -1.59 16.15 25.19
C PHE A 271 -2.89 15.51 25.68
N LYS A 272 -3.56 16.18 26.62
CA LYS A 272 -4.94 15.87 27.01
C LYS A 272 -5.83 17.12 26.94
N LYS A 273 -7.09 16.93 26.57
CA LYS A 273 -8.14 17.96 26.66
C LYS A 273 -8.76 17.90 28.05
N LYS A 274 -8.60 18.94 28.85
CA LYS A 274 -9.25 19.08 30.17
C LYS A 274 -10.38 20.10 30.05
N GLU A 275 -11.62 19.64 30.26
CA GLU A 275 -12.77 20.54 30.33
C GLU A 275 -12.63 21.46 31.56
N ILE A 276 -12.78 22.77 31.34
CA ILE A 276 -12.72 23.78 32.41
C ILE A 276 -14.13 24.31 32.70
N SER A 277 -14.93 24.49 31.66
CA SER A 277 -16.34 24.86 31.73
C SER A 277 -17.11 24.09 30.64
N PRO A 278 -18.45 23.97 30.73
CA PRO A 278 -19.23 23.21 29.74
C PRO A 278 -18.93 23.64 28.30
N GLY A 279 -18.28 22.77 27.52
CA GLY A 279 -17.89 23.04 26.13
C GLY A 279 -16.57 23.80 25.95
N GLU A 280 -15.88 24.19 27.02
CA GLU A 280 -14.58 24.87 26.98
C GLU A 280 -13.47 23.94 27.47
N TYR A 281 -12.51 23.67 26.60
CA TYR A 281 -11.42 22.73 26.87
C TYR A 281 -10.07 23.45 26.88
N LYS A 282 -9.21 23.07 27.82
CA LYS A 282 -7.81 23.45 27.85
C LYS A 282 -6.92 22.29 27.48
N ILE A 283 -5.98 22.55 26.60
CA ILE A 283 -4.92 21.62 26.24
C ILE A 283 -3.85 21.62 27.33
N VAL A 284 -3.52 20.43 27.80
CA VAL A 284 -2.42 20.20 28.74
C VAL A 284 -1.45 19.25 28.06
N ASP A 285 -0.26 19.76 27.73
CA ASP A 285 0.81 18.96 27.15
C ASP A 285 1.23 17.85 28.12
N LEU A 286 1.53 16.68 27.56
CA LEU A 286 1.99 15.50 28.28
C LEU A 286 3.40 15.18 27.82
N ASP A 287 4.31 15.03 28.77
CA ASP A 287 5.68 14.64 28.47
C ASP A 287 5.82 13.11 28.48
N PHE A 288 6.46 12.59 27.43
CA PHE A 288 6.67 11.17 27.22
C PHE A 288 8.08 10.94 26.66
N PRO A 289 9.12 11.12 27.49
CA PRO A 289 10.53 11.16 27.05
C PRO A 289 11.00 9.85 26.40
N ASN A 290 10.36 8.73 26.73
CA ASN A 290 10.66 7.41 26.17
C ASN A 290 9.92 7.13 24.85
N THR A 291 9.31 8.14 24.23
CA THR A 291 8.69 7.96 22.90
C THR A 291 9.78 8.01 21.84
N THR A 292 9.83 6.99 20.99
CA THR A 292 10.81 6.94 19.90
C THR A 292 10.47 7.94 18.80
N GLU A 293 11.48 8.32 18.02
CA GLU A 293 11.31 9.21 16.88
C GLU A 293 10.44 8.58 15.78
N SER A 294 10.58 7.28 15.51
CA SER A 294 9.79 6.58 14.50
C SER A 294 8.31 6.50 14.88
N TYR A 295 7.98 6.31 16.16
CA TYR A 295 6.60 6.37 16.64
C TYR A 295 6.01 7.78 16.52
N ARG A 296 6.77 8.80 16.94
CA ARG A 296 6.36 10.20 16.81
C ARG A 296 6.07 10.54 15.34
N LEU A 297 7.00 10.18 14.45
CA LEU A 297 6.88 10.42 13.01
C LEU A 297 5.66 9.70 12.41
N PHE A 298 5.41 8.45 12.79
CA PHE A 298 4.23 7.69 12.36
C PHE A 298 2.92 8.43 12.72
N CYS A 299 2.77 8.88 13.96
CA CYS A 299 1.58 9.62 14.39
C CYS A 299 1.47 11.00 13.74
N THR A 300 2.58 11.73 13.57
CA THR A 300 2.57 13.03 12.90
C THR A 300 2.20 12.89 11.42
N ARG A 301 2.73 11.88 10.72
CA ARG A 301 2.37 11.57 9.32
C ARG A 301 0.89 11.23 9.17
N ALA A 302 0.30 10.52 10.12
CA ALA A 302 -1.14 10.24 10.08
C ALA A 302 -1.98 11.53 10.07
N ILE A 303 -1.62 12.52 10.91
CA ILE A 303 -2.32 13.82 10.95
C ILE A 303 -2.04 14.63 9.68
N ALA A 304 -0.80 14.69 9.21
CA ALA A 304 -0.47 15.42 7.99
C ALA A 304 -1.09 14.79 6.72
N GLY A 305 -1.24 13.46 6.70
CA GLY A 305 -1.97 12.74 5.66
C GLY A 305 -3.44 13.14 5.64
N ASP A 306 -4.09 13.19 6.81
CA ASP A 306 -5.48 13.64 6.96
C ASP A 306 -5.66 15.10 6.53
N ILE A 307 -4.72 15.99 6.89
CA ILE A 307 -4.69 17.38 6.40
C ILE A 307 -4.63 17.40 4.87
N LYS A 308 -3.66 16.69 4.29
CA LYS A 308 -3.46 16.61 2.83
C LYS A 308 -4.74 16.12 2.13
N GLU A 309 -5.35 15.05 2.63
CA GLU A 309 -6.57 14.45 2.07
C GLU A 309 -7.80 15.34 2.24
N SER A 310 -7.87 16.13 3.31
CA SER A 310 -9.00 17.02 3.60
C SER A 310 -9.00 18.33 2.81
N VAL A 311 -7.83 18.91 2.55
CA VAL A 311 -7.74 20.29 2.03
C VAL A 311 -7.13 20.41 0.64
N SER A 312 -6.41 19.38 0.17
CA SER A 312 -5.61 19.47 -1.05
C SER A 312 -6.39 19.03 -2.28
N ARG A 313 -6.09 19.68 -3.41
CA ARG A 313 -6.60 19.31 -4.72
C ARG A 313 -5.59 19.65 -5.80
N VAL A 314 -5.55 18.85 -6.86
CA VAL A 314 -4.68 19.11 -8.01
C VAL A 314 -5.13 20.42 -8.69
N PRO A 315 -4.21 21.31 -9.09
CA PRO A 315 -4.58 22.53 -9.81
C PRO A 315 -5.01 22.25 -11.25
N ASP A 316 -5.88 23.09 -11.82
CA ASP A 316 -6.42 22.94 -13.18
C ASP A 316 -5.37 23.15 -14.30
N SER A 317 -4.25 23.77 -13.93
CA SER A 317 -3.08 24.04 -14.77
C SER A 317 -1.83 23.90 -13.91
N ALA A 318 -0.66 23.87 -14.56
CA ALA A 318 0.63 23.89 -13.87
C ALA A 318 0.64 24.95 -12.76
N TYR A 319 1.05 24.55 -11.56
CA TYR A 319 1.11 25.42 -10.41
C TYR A 319 2.11 26.55 -10.68
N ASP A 320 1.66 27.79 -10.46
CA ASP A 320 2.51 28.97 -10.48
C ASP A 320 2.24 29.83 -9.25
N GLU A 321 3.32 30.26 -8.58
CA GLU A 321 3.23 30.97 -7.31
C GLU A 321 2.39 32.26 -7.41
N ALA A 322 2.45 32.95 -8.54
CA ALA A 322 1.77 34.23 -8.75
C ALA A 322 0.24 34.07 -8.80
N SER A 323 -0.27 33.09 -9.55
CA SER A 323 -1.71 32.82 -9.65
C SER A 323 -2.28 32.26 -8.36
N TYR A 324 -1.44 31.55 -7.58
CA TYR A 324 -1.88 30.94 -6.34
C TYR A 324 -1.60 31.78 -5.08
N ALA A 325 -0.93 32.92 -5.19
CA ALA A 325 -0.59 33.80 -4.07
C ALA A 325 -1.81 34.28 -3.26
N ASN A 326 -2.96 34.44 -3.92
CA ASN A 326 -4.18 35.00 -3.33
C ASN A 326 -5.35 34.00 -3.28
N VAL A 327 -5.08 32.68 -3.34
CA VAL A 327 -6.17 31.70 -3.21
C VAL A 327 -6.80 31.77 -1.82
N PRO A 328 -8.12 31.60 -1.71
CA PRO A 328 -8.77 31.48 -0.41
C PRO A 328 -8.16 30.34 0.40
N MET A 329 -7.79 30.63 1.65
CA MET A 329 -7.30 29.65 2.60
C MET A 329 -8.42 28.66 2.98
N THR A 330 -8.03 27.44 3.33
CA THR A 330 -8.94 26.47 3.95
C THR A 330 -8.50 26.21 5.38
N SER A 331 -9.45 26.36 6.31
CA SER A 331 -9.26 26.05 7.72
C SER A 331 -9.25 24.54 7.97
N TYR A 332 -8.37 24.08 8.85
CA TYR A 332 -8.34 22.71 9.37
C TYR A 332 -8.17 22.75 10.89
N GLU A 333 -8.91 21.92 11.63
CA GLU A 333 -8.78 21.81 13.09
C GLU A 333 -7.82 20.67 13.45
N LEU A 334 -6.68 21.00 14.05
CA LEU A 334 -5.72 20.02 14.56
C LEU A 334 -6.31 19.22 15.73
N PRO A 335 -5.75 18.04 16.06
CA PRO A 335 -6.28 17.22 17.15
C PRO A 335 -6.34 17.91 18.52
N ASP A 336 -5.48 18.89 18.76
CA ASP A 336 -5.45 19.73 19.97
C ASP A 336 -6.48 20.88 19.93
N GLY A 337 -7.28 21.00 18.87
CA GLY A 337 -8.28 22.05 18.69
C GLY A 337 -7.73 23.34 18.12
N GLN A 338 -6.42 23.42 17.82
CA GLN A 338 -5.88 24.58 17.12
C GLN A 338 -6.36 24.58 15.65
N THR A 339 -6.97 25.67 15.21
CA THR A 339 -7.27 25.88 13.79
C THR A 339 -6.05 26.41 13.05
N ILE A 340 -5.72 25.80 11.92
CA ILE A 340 -4.69 26.24 10.98
C ILE A 340 -5.31 26.61 9.63
N GLU A 341 -4.67 27.53 8.91
CA GLU A 341 -5.09 27.98 7.59
C GLU A 341 -4.11 27.50 6.53
N ILE A 342 -4.64 26.87 5.47
CA ILE A 342 -3.82 26.26 4.41
C ILE A 342 -4.17 26.88 3.06
N GLY A 343 -3.17 27.55 2.48
CA GLY A 343 -3.28 28.30 1.22
C GLY A 343 -2.70 27.55 0.04
N ALA A 344 -1.80 28.21 -0.68
CA ALA A 344 -1.24 27.74 -1.95
C ALA A 344 -0.62 26.32 -1.89
N ASP A 345 -0.05 25.91 -0.75
CA ASP A 345 0.54 24.57 -0.60
C ASP A 345 -0.43 23.42 -0.85
N ARG A 346 -1.73 23.62 -0.60
CA ARG A 346 -2.76 22.60 -0.87
C ARG A 346 -2.98 22.35 -2.36
N PHE A 347 -2.39 23.16 -3.23
CA PHE A 347 -2.35 23.00 -4.69
C PHE A 347 -0.94 22.61 -5.15
N LYS A 348 0.07 23.31 -4.62
CA LYS A 348 1.48 23.08 -4.93
C LYS A 348 1.91 21.64 -4.67
N ILE A 349 1.55 21.09 -3.52
CA ILE A 349 1.97 19.75 -3.10
C ILE A 349 1.35 18.68 -4.02
N PRO A 350 0.03 18.65 -4.27
CA PRO A 350 -0.57 17.82 -5.32
C PRO A 350 0.09 17.93 -6.70
N ASP A 351 0.46 19.13 -7.12
CA ASP A 351 1.05 19.36 -8.45
C ASP A 351 2.45 18.75 -8.60
N ILE A 352 3.10 18.33 -7.52
CA ILE A 352 4.35 17.55 -7.57
C ILE A 352 4.20 16.26 -8.39
N LEU A 353 3.00 15.66 -8.43
CA LEU A 353 2.70 14.50 -9.29
C LEU A 353 2.83 14.81 -10.78
N PHE A 354 2.66 16.07 -11.19
CA PHE A 354 2.74 16.55 -12.57
C PHE A 354 4.09 17.24 -12.84
N ASN A 355 4.60 17.97 -11.85
CA ASN A 355 5.87 18.67 -11.90
C ASN A 355 6.71 18.35 -10.64
N PRO A 356 7.51 17.26 -10.67
CA PRO A 356 8.35 16.84 -9.56
C PRO A 356 9.30 17.91 -9.02
N SER A 357 9.71 18.88 -9.85
CA SER A 357 10.64 19.94 -9.45
C SER A 357 10.08 20.86 -8.36
N LEU A 358 8.75 20.94 -8.20
CA LEU A 358 8.11 21.72 -7.14
C LEU A 358 8.51 21.26 -5.74
N ALA A 359 8.86 19.98 -5.56
CA ALA A 359 9.30 19.44 -4.28
C ALA A 359 10.56 20.18 -3.75
N LEU A 360 11.46 20.61 -4.64
CA LEU A 360 12.69 21.32 -4.27
C LEU A 360 12.43 22.72 -3.70
N THR A 361 11.25 23.26 -3.94
CA THR A 361 10.85 24.57 -3.44
C THR A 361 10.21 24.48 -2.05
N ILE A 362 10.16 23.29 -1.45
CA ILE A 362 9.67 23.04 -0.09
C ILE A 362 10.90 22.89 0.83
N PRO A 363 11.07 23.77 1.83
CA PRO A 363 12.19 23.69 2.76
C PRO A 363 12.27 22.33 3.47
N GLY A 364 13.45 21.72 3.52
CA GLY A 364 13.67 20.43 4.19
C GLY A 364 13.40 19.20 3.31
N ILE A 365 13.18 19.36 2.00
CA ILE A 365 13.02 18.28 1.01
C ILE A 365 14.25 18.16 0.08
N GLU A 366 15.36 18.85 0.37
CA GLU A 366 16.50 19.01 -0.56
C GLU A 366 17.23 17.70 -0.92
N GLY A 367 16.96 16.59 -0.23
CA GLY A 367 17.55 15.27 -0.49
C GLY A 367 16.71 14.32 -1.36
N PHE A 368 15.53 14.74 -1.84
CA PHE A 368 14.63 13.86 -2.57
C PHE A 368 15.01 13.69 -4.05
N SER A 369 15.79 12.64 -4.34
CA SER A 369 16.15 12.17 -5.70
C SER A 369 16.77 13.24 -6.62
N ASP A 370 17.34 12.84 -7.76
CA ASP A 370 17.73 13.83 -8.78
C ASP A 370 16.45 14.33 -9.47
N PRO A 371 16.07 15.62 -9.40
CA PRO A 371 14.87 16.17 -10.03
C PRO A 371 14.82 15.94 -11.53
N ALA A 372 15.97 15.82 -12.19
CA ALA A 372 16.04 15.50 -13.62
C ALA A 372 15.69 14.04 -13.93
N SER A 373 15.73 13.16 -12.92
CA SER A 373 15.47 11.73 -13.07
C SER A 373 14.00 11.33 -12.84
N VAL A 374 13.22 12.18 -12.17
CA VAL A 374 11.81 11.90 -11.84
C VAL A 374 10.88 12.58 -12.83
N LYS A 375 9.95 11.80 -13.37
CA LYS A 375 8.99 12.26 -14.38
C LYS A 375 7.62 12.48 -13.74
N GLY A 376 6.89 13.48 -14.24
CA GLY A 376 5.49 13.70 -13.91
C GLY A 376 4.58 12.64 -14.54
N LEU A 377 3.36 12.53 -14.02
CA LEU A 377 2.33 11.59 -14.48
C LEU A 377 2.11 11.61 -16.01
N PRO A 378 1.96 12.77 -16.67
CA PRO A 378 1.75 12.81 -18.13
C PRO A 378 2.92 12.20 -18.90
N GLN A 379 4.16 12.52 -18.51
CA GLN A 379 5.37 12.00 -19.16
C GLN A 379 5.53 10.49 -18.91
N MET A 380 5.19 10.00 -17.73
CA MET A 380 5.18 8.56 -17.42
C MET A 380 4.19 7.80 -18.30
N VAL A 381 2.97 8.33 -18.48
CA VAL A 381 1.94 7.76 -19.36
C VAL A 381 2.42 7.69 -20.80
N LEU A 382 2.93 8.80 -21.33
CA LEU A 382 3.41 8.88 -22.71
C LEU A 382 4.60 7.94 -22.95
N GLU A 383 5.53 7.87 -22.01
CA GLU A 383 6.67 6.97 -22.09
C GLU A 383 6.24 5.51 -22.11
N SER A 384 5.35 5.10 -21.21
CA SER A 384 4.82 3.72 -21.18
C SER A 384 4.18 3.35 -22.51
N ILE A 385 3.29 4.20 -23.05
CA ILE A 385 2.63 3.94 -24.34
C ILE A 385 3.65 3.93 -25.49
N ASN A 386 4.64 4.83 -25.49
CA ASN A 386 5.64 4.89 -26.56
C ASN A 386 6.61 3.69 -26.56
N ARG A 387 6.76 2.98 -25.44
CA ARG A 387 7.49 1.71 -25.37
C ARG A 387 6.66 0.51 -25.82
N CYS A 388 5.36 0.69 -26.03
CA CYS A 388 4.45 -0.31 -26.59
C CYS A 388 4.49 -0.33 -28.12
N ASP A 389 4.08 -1.45 -28.70
CA ASP A 389 3.99 -1.61 -30.15
C ASP A 389 2.88 -0.70 -30.71
N VAL A 390 3.07 -0.16 -31.91
CA VAL A 390 2.22 0.92 -32.47
C VAL A 390 0.73 0.53 -32.50
N ASP A 391 0.44 -0.74 -32.79
CA ASP A 391 -0.91 -1.26 -32.99
C ASP A 391 -1.78 -1.19 -31.73
N ILE A 392 -1.18 -1.28 -30.54
CA ILE A 392 -1.91 -1.25 -29.27
C ILE A 392 -1.97 0.15 -28.64
N ARG A 393 -1.18 1.12 -29.13
CA ARG A 393 -1.11 2.46 -28.51
C ARG A 393 -2.46 3.17 -28.49
N ARG A 394 -3.23 3.05 -29.58
CA ARG A 394 -4.57 3.64 -29.68
C ARG A 394 -5.51 3.10 -28.61
N GLU A 395 -5.50 1.79 -28.39
CA GLU A 395 -6.32 1.15 -27.37
C GLU A 395 -5.89 1.57 -25.96
N LEU A 396 -4.58 1.62 -25.70
CA LEU A 396 -4.02 2.07 -24.42
C LEU A 396 -4.39 3.54 -24.09
N PHE A 397 -4.34 4.45 -25.06
CA PHE A 397 -4.82 5.83 -24.88
C PHE A 397 -6.33 5.88 -24.59
N SER A 398 -7.11 4.97 -25.15
CA SER A 398 -8.56 4.90 -24.93
C SER A 398 -8.99 4.20 -23.65
N SER A 399 -8.03 3.66 -22.90
CA SER A 399 -8.30 2.90 -21.70
C SER A 399 -7.24 3.11 -20.63
N ILE A 400 -7.15 4.33 -20.11
CA ILE A 400 -6.30 4.65 -18.98
C ILE A 400 -7.11 4.46 -17.68
N LEU A 401 -6.58 3.68 -16.75
CA LEU A 401 -7.20 3.36 -15.47
C LEU A 401 -6.38 3.98 -14.34
N LEU A 402 -7.02 4.78 -13.50
CA LEU A 402 -6.42 5.31 -12.28
C LEU A 402 -6.68 4.36 -11.10
N ALA A 403 -5.63 4.01 -10.38
CA ALA A 403 -5.65 3.14 -9.20
C ALA A 403 -4.72 3.68 -8.11
N GLY A 404 -4.84 3.13 -6.90
CA GLY A 404 -4.06 3.52 -5.73
C GLY A 404 -4.64 4.74 -5.02
N GLY A 405 -4.47 4.83 -3.69
CA GLY A 405 -5.15 5.83 -2.88
C GLY A 405 -4.82 7.29 -3.23
N THR A 406 -3.63 7.57 -3.74
CA THR A 406 -3.25 8.93 -4.17
C THR A 406 -4.01 9.36 -5.42
N SER A 407 -4.46 8.42 -6.25
CA SER A 407 -5.28 8.74 -7.42
C SER A 407 -6.71 9.22 -7.09
N SER A 408 -7.16 9.08 -5.83
CA SER A 408 -8.39 9.68 -5.30
C SER A 408 -8.33 11.20 -5.17
N MET A 409 -7.15 11.79 -5.28
CA MET A 409 -6.97 13.22 -5.05
C MET A 409 -7.86 14.03 -6.00
N GLN A 410 -8.58 15.00 -5.43
CA GLN A 410 -9.52 15.82 -6.20
C GLN A 410 -8.82 16.48 -7.39
N GLN A 411 -9.49 16.50 -8.55
CA GLN A 411 -9.03 17.11 -9.81
C GLN A 411 -7.86 16.39 -10.51
N LEU A 412 -7.33 15.29 -9.95
CA LEU A 412 -6.20 14.57 -10.54
C LEU A 412 -6.53 14.00 -11.92
N LYS A 413 -7.71 13.39 -12.05
CA LYS A 413 -8.19 12.80 -13.31
C LYS A 413 -8.30 13.88 -14.38
N GLU A 414 -9.02 14.95 -14.10
CA GLU A 414 -9.33 16.02 -15.03
C GLU A 414 -8.06 16.73 -15.50
N ARG A 415 -7.11 16.97 -14.58
CA ARG A 415 -5.81 17.54 -14.91
C ARG A 415 -5.00 16.61 -15.82
N LEU A 416 -4.95 15.32 -15.52
CA LEU A 416 -4.25 14.34 -16.36
C LEU A 416 -4.90 14.22 -17.74
N GLU A 417 -6.23 14.19 -17.82
CA GLU A 417 -6.97 14.19 -19.09
C GLU A 417 -6.60 15.42 -19.93
N LYS A 418 -6.60 16.60 -19.33
CA LYS A 418 -6.26 17.85 -20.00
C LYS A 418 -4.83 17.83 -20.57
N GLU A 419 -3.83 17.48 -19.76
CA GLU A 419 -2.44 17.46 -20.24
C GLU A 419 -2.20 16.40 -21.31
N LEU A 420 -2.82 15.22 -21.19
CA LEU A 420 -2.70 14.19 -22.22
C LEU A 420 -3.42 14.60 -23.52
N MET A 421 -4.55 15.30 -23.46
CA MET A 421 -5.21 15.82 -24.66
C MET A 421 -4.36 16.86 -25.40
N GLU A 422 -3.73 17.78 -24.66
CA GLU A 422 -2.83 18.78 -25.23
C GLU A 422 -1.65 18.12 -25.96
N VAL A 423 -1.13 17.03 -25.43
CA VAL A 423 -0.09 16.25 -26.08
C VAL A 423 -0.63 15.45 -27.27
N LEU A 424 -1.77 14.76 -27.13
CA LEU A 424 -2.38 13.94 -28.19
C LEU A 424 -2.79 14.73 -29.43
N LEU A 425 -3.19 15.99 -29.26
CA LEU A 425 -3.42 16.93 -30.36
C LEU A 425 -2.19 17.06 -31.28
N VAL A 426 -0.99 16.91 -30.73
CA VAL A 426 0.28 16.96 -31.48
C VAL A 426 0.61 15.60 -32.13
N TYR A 427 0.19 14.48 -31.52
CA TYR A 427 0.63 13.13 -31.92
C TYR A 427 -0.30 12.36 -32.86
N LEU A 428 -1.62 12.56 -32.83
CA LEU A 428 -2.55 11.53 -33.35
C LEU A 428 -3.63 11.99 -34.34
N PHE A 429 -3.74 13.27 -34.72
CA PHE A 429 -4.79 13.77 -35.64
C PHE A 429 -6.24 13.39 -35.26
N ALA A 430 -6.48 12.84 -34.06
CA ALA A 430 -7.81 12.38 -33.62
C ALA A 430 -7.97 12.60 -32.11
N THR A 431 -8.72 13.62 -31.74
CA THR A 431 -9.06 14.04 -30.38
C THR A 431 -10.13 13.18 -29.70
N SER A 432 -10.67 12.17 -30.38
CA SER A 432 -11.90 11.47 -29.98
C SER A 432 -11.70 10.18 -29.17
N PHE A 433 -10.49 9.90 -28.65
CA PHE A 433 -10.17 8.57 -28.10
C PHE A 433 -9.57 8.56 -26.69
N LEU A 434 -9.47 9.66 -25.95
CA LEU A 434 -8.97 9.62 -24.57
C LEU A 434 -10.12 9.30 -23.60
N ASN A 435 -10.01 8.22 -22.84
CA ASN A 435 -10.88 7.96 -21.69
C ASN A 435 -10.03 7.61 -20.47
N ILE A 436 -10.18 8.37 -19.39
CA ILE A 436 -9.61 8.02 -18.08
C ILE A 436 -10.74 7.59 -17.15
N TYR A 437 -10.59 6.41 -16.56
CA TYR A 437 -11.54 5.88 -15.59
C TYR A 437 -10.92 5.87 -14.19
N SER A 438 -11.70 6.31 -13.21
CA SER A 438 -11.40 6.15 -11.79
C SER A 438 -12.42 5.19 -11.20
N TYR A 439 -11.95 4.13 -10.58
CA TYR A 439 -12.77 3.13 -9.87
C TYR A 439 -12.20 3.00 -8.48
N PHE A 440 -13.06 2.86 -7.45
CA PHE A 440 -12.74 2.57 -6.03
C PHE A 440 -11.23 2.43 -5.72
N THR A 441 -10.51 3.54 -5.74
CA THR A 441 -9.06 3.59 -6.00
C THR A 441 -8.22 3.00 -4.88
N ASN A 442 -8.80 2.86 -3.68
CA ASN A 442 -8.22 2.14 -2.56
C ASN A 442 -8.36 0.61 -2.65
N PHE A 443 -9.28 0.12 -3.49
CA PHE A 443 -9.70 -1.30 -3.58
C PHE A 443 -9.72 -1.81 -5.02
N THR A 444 -9.14 -1.12 -6.00
CA THR A 444 -9.18 -1.54 -7.41
C THR A 444 -8.45 -2.85 -7.67
N SER A 445 -7.36 -3.13 -6.95
CA SER A 445 -6.69 -4.44 -6.93
C SER A 445 -7.56 -5.54 -6.30
N TRP A 446 -8.58 -5.15 -5.52
CA TRP A 446 -9.45 -6.05 -4.77
C TRP A 446 -10.71 -6.45 -5.55
N ILE A 447 -11.38 -5.45 -6.14
CA ILE A 447 -12.70 -5.61 -6.75
C ILE A 447 -12.59 -6.51 -8.00
N ASN A 448 -13.29 -7.64 -7.98
CA ASN A 448 -13.29 -8.71 -9.01
C ASN A 448 -12.06 -9.64 -9.04
N ASN A 449 -11.59 -10.07 -7.86
CA ASN A 449 -10.95 -11.39 -7.79
C ASN A 449 -12.05 -12.46 -7.93
N LEU A 450 -12.23 -12.89 -9.20
CA LEU A 450 -13.30 -13.72 -9.76
C LEU A 450 -13.71 -14.94 -8.93
#